data_AF-A0A957Y6E8-F1
#
_entry.id   AF-A0A957Y6E8-F1
#
_cell.length_a   1.000
_cell.length_b   1.000
_cell.length_c   1.000
_cell.angle_alpha   90.00
_cell.angle_beta   90.00
_cell.angle_gamma   90.00
#
_symmetry.space_group_name_H-M   'P 1'
#
loop_
_entity.id
_entity.type
_entity.pdbx_description
1 polymer ?
#
loop_
_entity_poly.entity_id
_entity_poly.type
_entity_poly.pdbx_seq_one_letter_code
_entity_poly.pdbx_strand_id
1 'polypeptide(L)'
;MPAKAGIQAPGRQTTPSVVSPAGASCGLPRLCVTMPLMSSSSRWRKIIPGVLLAAFSIAFSVLLLEGGVRLLRLAPPAEGTGWFWRVPDPQTGWSLQPGASGRWFNPQVEYDVEVAINSNGLRDIERATLAKPDDVFRILLLGDSYVEGLRVPLEQTFGKTLEARLNADGLASQRIEVIPAGVSGWGTDQELLWLREYGAAYQPDLVLLAFFPGNDFQNNSETLEVENMGSVQKPFFHLENGEPVLRYFPFDPAAVAQPAETTTPSDNTGDSRPVLSPVAAWLKQHSALYRFAGPALAGGAPDLARSLADRGLLERGLLRGDTSDEYIPVAYGVYRAPLSDDWTNSVELTGALIGEMRTQAKMLGASLAAVIVTAPEQVYPDRWQQRLDDNPAMAAYTWDLEQPNRLAADLFLRAGIRYLDLLPAFRERAEAGALLHLRHDGHWTPAGEQLAGEATAEFLVEQNLVPEQ
;
A
#
# COMPACT_ATOMS: atom_id res chain seq x y z
N MET A 1 -42.52 35.46 -42.28
CA MET A 1 -43.74 34.64 -42.47
C MET A 1 -44.22 34.12 -41.11
N PRO A 2 -45.52 33.83 -40.92
CA PRO A 2 -46.24 34.47 -39.82
C PRO A 2 -47.11 33.56 -38.93
N ALA A 3 -47.79 34.20 -37.97
CA ALA A 3 -49.10 33.83 -37.41
C ALA A 3 -49.17 32.66 -36.40
N LYS A 4 -50.09 32.64 -35.43
CA LYS A 4 -51.34 33.45 -35.25
C LYS A 4 -51.71 33.63 -33.77
N ALA A 5 -52.61 34.58 -33.48
CA ALA A 5 -53.10 34.92 -32.13
C ALA A 5 -54.65 34.90 -32.05
N GLY A 6 -55.20 35.03 -30.83
CA GLY A 6 -56.64 35.29 -30.56
C GLY A 6 -57.39 34.14 -29.87
N ILE A 7 -58.47 34.33 -29.08
CA ILE A 7 -59.32 35.51 -28.77
C ILE A 7 -60.01 35.36 -27.38
N GLN A 8 -60.72 36.41 -26.92
CA GLN A 8 -61.31 36.69 -25.60
C GLN A 8 -62.50 35.82 -25.09
N ALA A 9 -62.59 35.72 -23.74
CA ALA A 9 -63.66 36.02 -22.74
C ALA A 9 -65.08 36.55 -23.18
N PRO A 10 -66.07 36.91 -22.29
CA PRO A 10 -66.36 36.64 -20.85
C PRO A 10 -67.88 36.42 -20.48
N GLY A 11 -68.23 36.29 -19.16
CA GLY A 11 -69.57 36.55 -18.55
C GLY A 11 -69.67 35.99 -17.10
N ARG A 12 -70.02 36.67 -15.98
CA ARG A 12 -71.19 37.51 -15.56
C ARG A 12 -72.56 36.79 -15.69
N GLN A 13 -73.52 36.80 -14.76
CA GLN A 13 -73.80 37.34 -13.38
C GLN A 13 -74.73 36.30 -12.67
N THR A 14 -75.09 36.28 -11.37
CA THR A 14 -75.88 37.25 -10.57
C THR A 14 -75.95 36.86 -9.06
N THR A 15 -76.09 37.86 -8.19
CA THR A 15 -76.73 37.83 -6.84
C THR A 15 -78.16 38.47 -6.98
N PRO A 16 -79.09 38.55 -5.99
CA PRO A 16 -79.00 38.60 -4.50
C PRO A 16 -79.90 37.51 -3.83
N SER A 17 -80.49 37.56 -2.60
CA SER A 17 -80.84 38.66 -1.68
C SER A 17 -81.00 38.24 -0.20
N VAL A 18 -81.34 39.22 0.66
CA VAL A 18 -81.48 39.18 2.13
C VAL A 18 -82.93 39.02 2.58
N VAL A 19 -83.21 38.24 3.65
CA VAL A 19 -84.31 38.48 4.62
C VAL A 19 -83.88 38.04 6.04
N SER A 20 -84.37 38.75 7.06
CA SER A 20 -84.32 38.48 8.52
C SER A 20 -85.64 39.00 9.14
N PRO A 21 -86.00 38.76 10.41
CA PRO A 21 -85.59 37.71 11.38
C PRO A 21 -86.81 37.09 12.14
N ALA A 22 -86.55 36.51 13.34
CA ALA A 22 -87.48 36.24 14.47
C ALA A 22 -88.35 34.96 14.46
N GLY A 23 -88.54 34.33 15.64
CA GLY A 23 -89.53 33.25 15.81
C GLY A 23 -89.34 32.17 16.90
N ALA A 24 -89.10 32.55 18.16
CA ALA A 24 -89.50 31.83 19.40
C ALA A 24 -89.34 30.28 19.59
N SER A 25 -88.60 29.95 20.67
CA SER A 25 -89.02 29.07 21.80
C SER A 25 -88.53 27.60 21.96
N CYS A 26 -88.04 27.37 23.18
CA CYS A 26 -88.15 26.17 24.04
C CYS A 26 -87.69 24.77 23.57
N GLY A 27 -86.52 24.38 24.09
CA GLY A 27 -86.45 23.25 25.03
C GLY A 27 -85.79 21.96 24.55
N LEU A 28 -84.63 21.64 25.13
CA LEU A 28 -84.13 20.30 25.55
C LEU A 28 -82.74 20.48 26.22
N PRO A 29 -82.29 19.56 27.11
CA PRO A 29 -81.23 19.84 28.08
C PRO A 29 -79.80 19.74 27.51
N ARG A 30 -78.89 20.50 28.12
CA ARG A 30 -77.44 20.44 27.87
C ARG A 30 -76.88 19.06 28.21
N LEU A 31 -76.41 18.30 27.21
CA LEU A 31 -75.25 17.43 27.42
C LEU A 31 -73.98 18.28 27.27
N CYS A 32 -73.38 18.67 28.38
CA CYS A 32 -72.00 19.16 28.38
C CYS A 32 -71.04 17.98 28.17
N VAL A 33 -70.82 17.60 26.91
CA VAL A 33 -69.64 16.81 26.54
C VAL A 33 -68.44 17.74 26.60
N THR A 34 -67.74 17.75 27.74
CA THR A 34 -66.41 18.35 27.83
C THR A 34 -65.44 17.51 27.01
N MET A 35 -65.26 17.86 25.73
CA MET A 35 -64.11 17.37 24.96
C MET A 35 -62.83 17.84 25.65
N PRO A 36 -61.93 16.95 26.08
CA PRO A 36 -60.62 17.36 26.54
C PRO A 36 -59.82 17.83 25.32
N LEU A 37 -59.64 19.15 25.20
CA LEU A 37 -58.60 19.73 24.35
C LEU A 37 -57.26 19.19 24.84
N MET A 38 -56.71 18.20 24.13
CA MET A 38 -55.43 17.57 24.46
C MET A 38 -54.29 18.58 24.28
N SER A 39 -53.97 19.31 25.35
CA SER A 39 -52.82 20.20 25.46
C SER A 39 -51.51 19.42 25.50
N SER A 40 -51.11 18.86 24.34
CA SER A 40 -49.89 18.06 24.16
C SER A 40 -48.59 18.89 24.25
N SER A 41 -48.68 20.22 24.22
CA SER A 41 -47.55 21.14 23.99
C SER A 41 -46.66 21.44 25.22
N SER A 42 -46.94 20.89 26.41
CA SER A 42 -46.27 21.30 27.64
C SER A 42 -44.99 20.53 28.02
N ARG A 43 -44.87 19.23 27.68
CA ARG A 43 -43.66 18.43 28.01
C ARG A 43 -42.47 18.82 27.15
N TRP A 44 -42.69 19.00 25.84
CA TRP A 44 -41.64 19.34 24.88
C TRP A 44 -40.95 20.67 25.20
N ARG A 45 -41.67 21.70 25.65
CA ARG A 45 -41.10 23.00 26.04
C ARG A 45 -40.08 22.93 27.20
N LYS A 46 -40.10 21.86 28.00
CA LYS A 46 -39.11 21.62 29.08
C LYS A 46 -37.95 20.72 28.65
N ILE A 47 -38.16 19.84 27.67
CA ILE A 47 -37.16 18.88 27.18
C ILE A 47 -36.26 19.52 26.10
N ILE A 48 -36.84 20.34 25.22
CA ILE A 48 -36.13 20.98 24.09
C ILE A 48 -34.86 21.74 24.55
N PRO A 49 -34.85 22.59 25.59
CA PRO A 49 -33.64 23.30 26.00
C PRO A 49 -32.50 22.36 26.43
N GLY A 50 -32.83 21.26 27.13
CA GLY A 50 -31.84 20.26 27.55
C GLY A 50 -31.26 19.47 26.38
N VAL A 51 -32.12 19.07 25.42
CA VAL A 51 -31.70 18.39 24.18
C VAL A 51 -30.83 19.31 23.32
N LEU A 52 -31.20 20.58 23.17
CA LEU A 52 -30.40 21.57 22.43
C LEU A 52 -29.05 21.83 23.11
N LEU A 53 -29.00 21.95 24.44
CA LEU A 53 -27.75 22.11 25.18
C LEU A 53 -26.84 20.88 25.04
N ALA A 54 -27.40 19.67 25.11
CA ALA A 54 -26.64 18.43 24.89
C ALA A 54 -26.10 18.35 23.46
N ALA A 55 -26.94 18.61 22.44
CA ALA A 55 -26.53 18.62 21.05
C ALA A 55 -25.45 19.67 20.76
N PHE A 56 -25.60 20.90 21.30
CA PHE A 56 -24.59 21.94 21.21
C PHE A 56 -23.27 21.53 21.88
N SER A 57 -23.33 20.93 23.08
CA SER A 57 -22.14 20.50 23.81
C SER A 57 -21.37 19.41 23.05
N ILE A 58 -22.08 18.46 22.43
CA ILE A 58 -21.49 17.42 21.57
C ILE A 58 -20.84 18.06 20.33
N ALA A 59 -21.59 18.90 19.61
CA ALA A 59 -21.08 19.56 18.40
C ALA A 59 -19.85 20.45 18.70
N PHE A 60 -19.88 21.21 19.79
CA PHE A 60 -18.76 22.05 20.23
C PHE A 60 -17.55 21.21 20.62
N SER A 61 -17.75 20.07 21.31
CA SER A 61 -16.66 19.14 21.65
C SER A 61 -16.02 18.53 20.40
N VAL A 62 -16.83 18.11 19.41
CA VAL A 62 -16.33 17.61 18.12
C VAL A 62 -15.55 18.68 17.36
N LEU A 63 -16.02 19.94 17.35
CA LEU A 63 -15.31 21.06 16.73
C LEU A 63 -13.99 21.40 17.43
N LEU A 64 -13.94 21.33 18.77
CA LEU A 64 -12.70 21.50 19.53
C LEU A 64 -11.69 20.38 19.23
N LEU A 65 -12.14 19.13 19.15
CA LEU A 65 -11.28 17.98 18.81
C LEU A 65 -10.77 18.07 17.36
N GLU A 66 -11.65 18.37 16.40
CA GLU A 66 -11.29 18.62 14.99
C GLU A 66 -10.28 19.78 14.87
N GLY A 67 -10.50 20.88 15.60
CA GLY A 67 -9.58 22.01 15.65
C GLY A 67 -8.23 21.66 16.27
N GLY A 68 -8.21 20.89 17.36
CA GLY A 68 -6.99 20.42 18.02
C GLY A 68 -6.17 19.48 17.13
N VAL A 69 -6.81 18.48 16.51
CA VAL A 69 -6.18 17.54 15.58
C VAL A 69 -5.58 18.27 14.36
N ARG A 70 -6.25 19.32 13.84
CA ARG A 70 -5.69 20.17 12.77
C ARG A 70 -4.52 21.03 13.22
N LEU A 71 -4.66 21.71 14.37
CA LEU A 71 -3.65 22.62 14.90
C LEU A 71 -2.34 21.88 15.20
N LEU A 72 -2.45 20.68 15.76
CA LEU A 72 -1.34 19.79 16.10
C LEU A 72 -0.90 18.90 14.93
N ARG A 73 -1.56 19.00 13.76
CA ARG A 73 -1.30 18.19 12.54
C ARG A 73 -1.27 16.66 12.79
N LEU A 74 -2.13 16.17 13.69
CA LEU A 74 -2.15 14.75 14.10
C LEU A 74 -2.82 13.83 13.08
N ALA A 75 -3.62 14.37 12.15
CA ALA A 75 -4.23 13.59 11.08
C ALA A 75 -3.38 13.58 9.82
N PRO A 76 -3.31 12.46 9.08
CA PRO A 76 -2.73 12.45 7.73
C PRO A 76 -3.50 13.42 6.81
N PRO A 77 -2.92 13.95 5.71
CA PRO A 77 -3.63 14.74 4.69
C PRO A 77 -4.89 14.09 4.10
N ALA A 78 -5.72 14.89 3.41
CA ALA A 78 -7.07 14.50 3.00
C ALA A 78 -7.11 13.91 1.59
N GLU A 79 -6.29 14.49 0.72
CA GLU A 79 -5.93 13.93 -0.57
C GLU A 79 -4.96 12.77 -0.33
N GLY A 80 -5.19 11.66 -1.02
CA GLY A 80 -4.18 10.62 -1.12
C GLY A 80 -2.98 11.16 -1.89
N THR A 81 -1.79 10.73 -1.50
CA THR A 81 -0.51 11.00 -2.16
C THR A 81 -0.51 10.58 -3.64
N GLY A 82 -1.23 9.50 -3.95
CA GLY A 82 -1.17 8.86 -5.27
C GLY A 82 0.20 8.23 -5.53
N TRP A 83 0.39 7.76 -6.76
CA TRP A 83 1.67 7.21 -7.23
C TRP A 83 2.40 8.24 -8.11
N PHE A 84 2.60 9.45 -7.59
CA PHE A 84 3.12 10.59 -8.38
C PHE A 84 4.52 10.34 -8.98
N TRP A 85 5.23 9.34 -8.48
CA TRP A 85 6.55 8.94 -8.92
C TRP A 85 6.56 7.69 -9.82
N ARG A 86 5.42 7.06 -10.15
CA ARG A 86 5.37 5.86 -11.03
C ARG A 86 4.91 6.25 -12.43
N VAL A 87 5.61 5.76 -13.45
CA VAL A 87 5.22 5.87 -14.88
C VAL A 87 5.17 4.50 -15.55
N PRO A 88 4.34 4.33 -16.60
CA PRO A 88 4.46 3.18 -17.50
C PRO A 88 5.83 3.15 -18.18
N ASP A 89 6.38 1.95 -18.33
CA ASP A 89 7.69 1.71 -18.96
C ASP A 89 7.58 0.50 -19.91
N PRO A 90 7.88 0.63 -21.21
CA PRO A 90 7.86 -0.52 -22.12
C PRO A 90 8.87 -1.61 -21.76
N GLN A 91 9.95 -1.30 -21.04
CA GLN A 91 10.99 -2.27 -20.71
C GLN A 91 10.65 -3.08 -19.46
N THR A 92 10.09 -2.44 -18.43
CA THR A 92 9.82 -3.06 -17.11
C THR A 92 8.34 -3.07 -16.72
N GLY A 93 7.42 -2.66 -17.61
CA GLY A 93 6.00 -2.40 -17.30
C GLY A 93 5.80 -1.05 -16.61
N TRP A 94 6.60 -0.75 -15.58
CA TRP A 94 6.68 0.56 -14.93
C TRP A 94 8.05 0.85 -14.32
N SER A 95 8.36 2.14 -14.17
CA SER A 95 9.57 2.65 -13.53
C SER A 95 9.30 3.97 -12.80
N LEU A 96 10.34 4.59 -12.22
CA LEU A 96 10.20 5.85 -11.48
C LEU A 96 10.26 7.05 -12.43
N GLN A 97 9.29 7.96 -12.33
CA GLN A 97 9.18 9.21 -13.08
C GLN A 97 10.40 10.10 -12.81
N PRO A 98 11.29 10.34 -13.80
CA PRO A 98 12.46 11.18 -13.58
C PRO A 98 12.06 12.60 -13.15
N GLY A 99 12.74 13.14 -12.15
CA GLY A 99 12.46 14.46 -11.58
C GLY A 99 11.17 14.58 -10.77
N ALA A 100 10.43 13.49 -10.52
CA ALA A 100 9.26 13.53 -9.65
C ALA A 100 9.65 13.87 -8.21
N SER A 101 8.83 14.68 -7.54
CA SER A 101 8.95 14.92 -6.10
C SER A 101 7.59 15.16 -5.48
N GLY A 102 7.48 14.82 -4.20
CA GLY A 102 6.25 14.94 -3.44
C GLY A 102 6.30 14.21 -2.11
N ARG A 103 5.25 14.43 -1.32
CA ARG A 103 5.15 13.89 0.04
C ARG A 103 4.47 12.52 0.03
N TRP A 104 5.08 11.54 0.67
CA TRP A 104 4.58 10.18 0.86
C TRP A 104 4.33 9.91 2.35
N PHE A 105 3.12 9.50 2.70
CA PHE A 105 2.70 9.21 4.08
C PHE A 105 1.65 8.09 4.06
N ASN A 106 1.50 7.33 5.16
CA ASN A 106 0.39 6.40 5.31
C ASN A 106 -0.73 6.95 6.24
N PRO A 107 -1.99 6.49 6.08
CA PRO A 107 -3.10 6.93 6.93
C PRO A 107 -2.91 6.61 8.43
N GLN A 108 -2.07 5.63 8.76
CA GLN A 108 -1.75 5.19 10.11
C GLN A 108 -0.66 6.03 10.79
N VAL A 109 -0.07 7.00 10.07
CA VAL A 109 0.95 7.94 10.57
C VAL A 109 2.22 7.22 11.10
N GLU A 110 2.63 6.16 10.43
CA GLU A 110 3.89 5.45 10.68
C GLU A 110 5.08 6.10 9.99
N TYR A 111 4.83 6.79 8.86
CA TYR A 111 5.82 7.57 8.12
C TYR A 111 5.16 8.77 7.44
N ASP A 112 5.99 9.80 7.23
CA ASP A 112 5.66 11.04 6.56
C ASP A 112 6.96 11.64 5.99
N VAL A 113 7.19 11.43 4.69
CA VAL A 113 8.50 11.57 4.04
C VAL A 113 8.37 12.38 2.76
N GLU A 114 9.26 13.35 2.54
CA GLU A 114 9.42 13.98 1.23
C GLU A 114 10.29 13.06 0.34
N VAL A 115 9.73 12.63 -0.79
CA VAL A 115 10.36 11.76 -1.78
C VAL A 115 10.76 12.59 -2.99
N ALA A 116 11.96 12.35 -3.51
CA ALA A 116 12.43 12.90 -4.77
C ALA A 116 13.10 11.78 -5.59
N ILE A 117 12.82 11.78 -6.90
CA ILE A 117 13.43 10.92 -7.91
C ILE A 117 14.36 11.80 -8.75
N ASN A 118 15.60 11.38 -8.96
CA ASN A 118 16.59 12.13 -9.72
C ASN A 118 16.29 12.15 -11.23
N SER A 119 17.10 12.88 -11.99
CA SER A 119 16.96 13.02 -13.45
C SER A 119 17.09 11.72 -14.25
N ASN A 120 17.60 10.64 -13.62
CA ASN A 120 17.79 9.32 -14.23
C ASN A 120 16.71 8.30 -13.86
N GLY A 121 15.65 8.72 -13.15
CA GLY A 121 14.58 7.81 -12.72
C GLY A 121 14.97 6.89 -11.57
N LEU A 122 15.89 7.32 -10.70
CA LEU A 122 16.28 6.60 -9.48
C LEU A 122 15.98 7.44 -8.23
N ARG A 123 15.63 6.77 -7.12
CA ARG A 123 15.51 7.44 -5.81
C ARG A 123 16.88 7.54 -5.14
N ASP A 124 17.73 8.37 -5.72
CA ASP A 124 19.08 8.68 -5.25
C ASP A 124 19.34 10.19 -5.33
N ILE A 125 20.51 10.63 -4.88
CA ILE A 125 21.02 11.97 -5.14
C ILE A 125 21.11 12.24 -6.65
N GLU A 126 21.10 13.52 -7.03
CA GLU A 126 21.36 13.92 -8.41
C GLU A 126 22.85 13.77 -8.73
N ARG A 127 23.17 13.07 -9.83
CA ARG A 127 24.55 12.77 -10.23
C ARG A 127 24.87 13.53 -11.52
N ALA A 128 25.83 14.45 -11.46
CA ALA A 128 26.20 15.31 -12.58
C ALA A 128 26.73 14.55 -13.81
N THR A 129 27.15 13.30 -13.64
CA THR A 129 27.48 12.36 -14.71
C THR A 129 27.26 10.92 -14.23
N LEU A 130 26.91 10.02 -15.15
CA LEU A 130 26.87 8.57 -14.90
C LEU A 130 28.26 7.92 -15.02
N ALA A 131 29.23 8.61 -15.65
CA ALA A 131 30.60 8.12 -15.75
C ALA A 131 31.18 7.82 -14.36
N LYS A 132 31.85 6.67 -14.22
CA LYS A 132 32.51 6.30 -12.96
C LYS A 132 33.85 7.05 -12.84
N PRO A 133 34.12 7.75 -11.73
CA PRO A 133 35.45 8.28 -11.43
C PRO A 133 36.48 7.15 -11.19
N ASP A 134 37.75 7.41 -11.50
CA ASP A 134 38.83 6.40 -11.37
C ASP A 134 39.10 5.96 -9.90
N ASP A 135 38.68 6.76 -8.91
CA ASP A 135 38.85 6.52 -7.47
C ASP A 135 37.63 5.82 -6.81
N VAL A 136 36.67 5.37 -7.62
CA VAL A 136 35.38 4.83 -7.15
C VAL A 136 35.24 3.35 -7.47
N PHE A 137 34.91 2.58 -6.44
CA PHE A 137 34.27 1.28 -6.59
C PHE A 137 32.76 1.44 -6.51
N ARG A 138 32.03 0.96 -7.52
CA ARG A 138 30.59 1.21 -7.64
C ARG A 138 29.76 -0.06 -7.49
N ILE A 139 28.84 -0.01 -6.55
CA ILE A 139 27.83 -1.04 -6.29
C ILE A 139 26.53 -0.61 -6.97
N LEU A 140 26.03 -1.40 -7.90
CA LEU A 140 24.66 -1.27 -8.40
C LEU A 140 23.76 -2.18 -7.57
N LEU A 141 22.93 -1.57 -6.73
CA LEU A 141 22.00 -2.24 -5.83
C LEU A 141 20.65 -2.40 -6.54
N LEU A 142 20.33 -3.62 -6.97
CA LEU A 142 19.03 -3.99 -7.55
C LEU A 142 18.09 -4.46 -6.44
N GLY A 143 16.79 -4.24 -6.61
CA GLY A 143 15.76 -4.79 -5.72
C GLY A 143 14.39 -4.21 -5.99
N ASP A 144 13.52 -4.36 -4.99
CA ASP A 144 12.11 -3.97 -5.05
C ASP A 144 11.82 -2.69 -4.23
N SER A 145 10.62 -2.63 -3.63
CA SER A 145 10.20 -1.67 -2.61
C SER A 145 11.15 -1.48 -1.41
N TYR A 146 11.97 -2.48 -1.05
CA TYR A 146 12.97 -2.33 0.03
C TYR A 146 14.20 -1.52 -0.40
N VAL A 147 14.61 -1.61 -1.67
CA VAL A 147 15.68 -0.75 -2.21
C VAL A 147 15.14 0.65 -2.54
N GLU A 148 13.88 0.75 -2.97
CA GLU A 148 13.20 2.05 -3.14
C GLU A 148 13.03 2.79 -1.79
N GLY A 149 12.76 2.06 -0.70
CA GLY A 149 12.87 2.54 0.69
C GLY A 149 11.93 3.70 1.07
N LEU A 150 10.79 3.88 0.39
CA LEU A 150 9.96 5.11 0.46
C LEU A 150 9.49 5.53 1.85
N ARG A 151 9.55 4.63 2.84
CA ARG A 151 9.08 4.82 4.21
C ARG A 151 10.04 5.61 5.10
N VAL A 152 11.27 5.81 4.65
CA VAL A 152 12.31 6.56 5.36
C VAL A 152 12.89 7.70 4.50
N PRO A 153 13.43 8.77 5.10
CA PRO A 153 14.23 9.78 4.39
C PRO A 153 15.38 9.14 3.60
N LEU A 154 15.81 9.77 2.49
CA LEU A 154 16.83 9.20 1.59
C LEU A 154 18.10 8.73 2.32
N GLU A 155 18.64 9.54 3.23
CA GLU A 155 19.87 9.21 3.99
C GLU A 155 19.71 8.04 4.97
N GLN A 156 18.50 7.54 5.18
CA GLN A 156 18.17 6.42 6.07
C GLN A 156 17.79 5.14 5.32
N THR A 157 17.80 5.13 3.99
CA THR A 157 17.51 3.90 3.21
C THR A 157 18.66 2.90 3.33
N PHE A 158 18.37 1.62 3.08
CA PHE A 158 19.36 0.56 2.99
C PHE A 158 20.55 0.92 2.09
N GLY A 159 20.29 1.47 0.89
CA GLY A 159 21.35 1.89 -0.03
C GLY A 159 22.28 2.97 0.54
N LYS A 160 21.74 3.95 1.28
CA LYS A 160 22.54 5.03 1.89
C LYS A 160 23.21 4.66 3.20
N THR A 161 22.57 3.83 4.01
CA THR A 161 23.21 3.27 5.22
C THR A 161 24.37 2.34 4.84
N LEU A 162 24.23 1.54 3.78
CA LEU A 162 25.32 0.75 3.18
C LEU A 162 26.47 1.64 2.64
N GLU A 163 26.14 2.67 1.83
CA GLU A 163 27.13 3.62 1.29
C GLU A 163 27.90 4.33 2.41
N ALA A 164 27.20 4.83 3.43
CA ALA A 164 27.79 5.51 4.58
C ALA A 164 28.65 4.57 5.44
N ARG A 165 28.21 3.32 5.65
CA ARG A 165 28.97 2.31 6.43
C ARG A 165 30.27 1.96 5.72
N LEU A 166 30.23 1.63 4.43
CA LEU A 166 31.43 1.21 3.68
C LEU A 166 32.47 2.34 3.50
N ASN A 167 32.03 3.60 3.47
CA ASN A 167 32.92 4.77 3.43
C ASN A 167 33.39 5.23 4.83
N ALA A 168 33.03 4.55 5.92
CA ALA A 168 33.57 4.82 7.24
C ALA A 168 35.04 4.35 7.37
N ASP A 169 35.83 5.03 8.18
CA ASP A 169 37.26 4.78 8.37
C ASP A 169 37.57 3.29 8.60
N GLY A 170 38.34 2.67 7.70
CA GLY A 170 38.91 1.34 7.86
C GLY A 170 38.24 0.20 7.09
N LEU A 171 37.11 0.42 6.40
CA LEU A 171 36.39 -0.69 5.72
C LEU A 171 36.70 -0.85 4.22
N ALA A 172 37.05 0.22 3.50
CA ALA A 172 37.43 0.14 2.08
C ALA A 172 38.64 1.03 1.74
N SER A 173 39.45 0.61 0.76
CA SER A 173 40.57 1.41 0.21
C SER A 173 40.16 2.41 -0.88
N GLN A 174 38.96 2.28 -1.42
CA GLN A 174 38.39 3.17 -2.43
C GLN A 174 37.09 3.79 -1.94
N ARG A 175 36.70 4.92 -2.53
CA ARG A 175 35.41 5.54 -2.24
C ARG A 175 34.31 4.67 -2.83
N ILE A 176 33.36 4.23 -2.01
CA ILE A 176 32.24 3.43 -2.48
C ILE A 176 31.11 4.36 -2.94
N GLU A 177 30.54 4.08 -4.11
CA GLU A 177 29.25 4.63 -4.54
C GLU A 177 28.22 3.51 -4.65
N VAL A 178 27.07 3.66 -3.99
CA VAL A 178 25.92 2.75 -4.11
C VAL A 178 24.86 3.44 -4.97
N ILE A 179 24.46 2.77 -6.05
CA ILE A 179 23.40 3.20 -6.96
C ILE A 179 22.15 2.34 -6.67
N PRO A 180 21.13 2.86 -5.99
CA PRO A 180 19.90 2.11 -5.74
C PRO A 180 18.98 2.14 -6.96
N ALA A 181 18.81 0.98 -7.60
CA ALA A 181 17.85 0.71 -8.66
C ALA A 181 16.75 -0.22 -8.13
N GLY A 182 15.93 0.33 -7.23
CA GLY A 182 14.78 -0.35 -6.64
C GLY A 182 13.46 0.36 -6.92
N VAL A 183 12.41 -0.42 -7.19
CA VAL A 183 11.07 0.08 -7.51
C VAL A 183 10.00 -0.81 -6.86
N SER A 184 8.99 -0.21 -6.23
CA SER A 184 7.89 -0.97 -5.62
C SER A 184 7.21 -1.92 -6.62
N GLY A 185 7.09 -3.18 -6.21
CA GLY A 185 6.41 -4.25 -6.94
C GLY A 185 7.23 -4.89 -8.06
N TRP A 186 8.51 -4.55 -8.22
CA TRP A 186 9.38 -5.31 -9.11
C TRP A 186 9.67 -6.70 -8.56
N GLY A 187 9.81 -7.67 -9.47
CA GLY A 187 10.49 -8.93 -9.21
C GLY A 187 11.84 -9.00 -9.93
N THR A 188 12.53 -10.12 -9.73
CA THR A 188 13.84 -10.43 -10.34
C THR A 188 13.84 -10.34 -11.87
N ASP A 189 12.68 -10.52 -12.51
CA ASP A 189 12.54 -10.32 -13.96
C ASP A 189 12.69 -8.85 -14.39
N GLN A 190 12.03 -7.92 -13.71
CA GLN A 190 12.13 -6.49 -13.99
C GLN A 190 13.51 -5.95 -13.65
N GLU A 191 14.13 -6.42 -12.57
CA GLU A 191 15.52 -6.11 -12.21
C GLU A 191 16.51 -6.58 -13.28
N LEU A 192 16.35 -7.80 -13.82
CA LEU A 192 17.15 -8.31 -14.92
C LEU A 192 16.98 -7.49 -16.20
N LEU A 193 15.74 -7.10 -16.52
CA LEU A 193 15.44 -6.24 -17.67
C LEU A 193 16.07 -4.85 -17.52
N TRP A 194 15.98 -4.25 -16.33
CA TRP A 194 16.61 -2.97 -16.04
C TRP A 194 18.16 -3.05 -16.09
N LEU A 195 18.75 -4.12 -15.55
CA LEU A 195 20.20 -4.36 -15.60
C LEU A 195 20.70 -4.53 -17.04
N ARG A 196 19.90 -5.18 -17.91
CA ARG A 196 20.20 -5.35 -19.34
C ARG A 196 20.16 -4.03 -20.10
N GLU A 197 19.14 -3.21 -19.87
CA GLU A 197 18.92 -1.95 -20.61
C GLU A 197 19.80 -0.80 -20.09
N TYR A 198 19.83 -0.58 -18.78
CA TYR A 198 20.40 0.64 -18.18
C TYR A 198 21.70 0.40 -17.41
N GLY A 199 21.94 -0.82 -16.92
CA GLY A 199 23.07 -1.14 -16.02
C GLY A 199 24.45 -0.77 -16.57
N ALA A 200 24.64 -0.86 -17.88
CA ALA A 200 25.91 -0.51 -18.54
C ALA A 200 26.31 0.97 -18.36
N ALA A 201 25.35 1.89 -18.30
CA ALA A 201 25.63 3.32 -18.14
C ALA A 201 26.29 3.64 -16.80
N TYR A 202 26.02 2.81 -15.78
CA TYR A 202 26.53 3.00 -14.42
C TYR A 202 27.91 2.37 -14.18
N GLN A 203 28.42 1.51 -15.07
CA GLN A 203 29.76 0.88 -14.96
C GLN A 203 30.04 0.22 -13.59
N PRO A 204 29.15 -0.66 -13.07
CA PRO A 204 29.33 -1.29 -11.77
C PRO A 204 30.57 -2.19 -11.70
N ASP A 205 31.17 -2.27 -10.52
CA ASP A 205 32.17 -3.31 -10.17
C ASP A 205 31.50 -4.48 -9.44
N LEU A 206 30.39 -4.19 -8.75
CA LEU A 206 29.52 -5.15 -8.09
C LEU A 206 28.07 -4.85 -8.45
N VAL A 207 27.33 -5.88 -8.86
CA VAL A 207 25.88 -5.90 -8.79
C VAL A 207 25.50 -6.60 -7.48
N LEU A 208 24.65 -5.95 -6.70
CA LEU A 208 24.14 -6.47 -5.43
C LEU A 208 22.62 -6.61 -5.55
N LEU A 209 22.12 -7.84 -5.47
CA LEU A 209 20.70 -8.15 -5.54
C LEU A 209 20.11 -8.20 -4.12
N ALA A 210 19.24 -7.26 -3.77
CA ALA A 210 18.41 -7.34 -2.56
C ALA A 210 17.12 -8.12 -2.88
N PHE A 211 17.18 -9.43 -2.72
CA PHE A 211 16.09 -10.35 -3.06
C PHE A 211 15.12 -10.45 -1.87
N PHE A 212 13.84 -10.19 -2.07
CA PHE A 212 12.79 -10.39 -1.07
C PHE A 212 11.94 -11.64 -1.38
N PRO A 213 12.16 -12.77 -0.66
CA PRO A 213 11.42 -14.00 -0.91
C PRO A 213 9.90 -13.91 -0.71
N GLY A 214 9.40 -12.85 -0.06
CA GLY A 214 7.97 -12.66 0.20
C GLY A 214 7.15 -12.30 -1.04
N ASN A 215 7.77 -11.73 -2.08
CA ASN A 215 7.10 -11.30 -3.31
C ASN A 215 7.91 -11.60 -4.57
N ASP A 216 9.25 -11.55 -4.60
CA ASP A 216 10.02 -11.63 -5.86
C ASP A 216 9.70 -12.90 -6.66
N PHE A 217 9.58 -14.03 -5.96
CA PHE A 217 9.09 -15.30 -6.52
C PHE A 217 7.70 -15.13 -7.17
N GLN A 218 6.75 -14.52 -6.46
CA GLN A 218 5.39 -14.23 -6.96
C GLN A 218 5.43 -13.34 -8.20
N ASN A 219 6.16 -12.22 -8.11
CA ASN A 219 6.22 -11.19 -9.12
C ASN A 219 6.80 -11.72 -10.44
N ASN A 220 7.72 -12.69 -10.39
CA ASN A 220 8.26 -13.37 -11.58
C ASN A 220 7.22 -14.24 -12.33
N SER A 221 6.08 -14.59 -11.72
CA SER A 221 5.08 -15.52 -12.28
C SER A 221 3.85 -14.80 -12.83
N GLU A 222 3.55 -14.96 -14.13
CA GLU A 222 2.34 -14.40 -14.74
C GLU A 222 1.07 -14.85 -14.01
N THR A 223 0.97 -16.13 -13.63
CA THR A 223 -0.20 -16.67 -12.92
C THR A 223 -0.39 -16.01 -11.54
N LEU A 224 0.65 -16.04 -10.70
CA LEU A 224 0.56 -15.57 -9.31
C LEU A 224 0.41 -14.05 -9.24
N GLU A 225 1.12 -13.33 -10.11
CA GLU A 225 1.05 -11.87 -10.14
C GLU A 225 -0.28 -11.38 -10.69
N VAL A 226 -0.87 -12.05 -11.68
CA VAL A 226 -2.22 -11.74 -12.17
C VAL A 226 -3.29 -12.13 -11.14
N GLU A 227 -3.12 -13.20 -10.36
CA GLU A 227 -4.01 -13.53 -9.24
C GLU A 227 -3.98 -12.43 -8.16
N ASN A 228 -2.79 -11.89 -7.86
CA ASN A 228 -2.57 -10.83 -6.88
C ASN A 228 -3.03 -9.43 -7.36
N MET A 229 -2.73 -9.06 -8.62
CA MET A 229 -3.00 -7.73 -9.19
C MET A 229 -4.30 -7.63 -10.02
N GLY A 230 -4.97 -8.76 -10.31
CA GLY A 230 -6.15 -8.85 -11.17
C GLY A 230 -5.90 -8.48 -12.65
N SER A 231 -4.65 -8.28 -13.07
CA SER A 231 -4.30 -7.71 -14.38
C SER A 231 -2.84 -7.97 -14.78
N VAL A 232 -2.58 -8.03 -16.08
CA VAL A 232 -1.22 -8.11 -16.64
C VAL A 232 -0.67 -6.68 -16.79
N GLN A 233 0.35 -6.32 -15.98
CA GLN A 233 0.90 -4.96 -15.90
C GLN A 233 2.36 -4.81 -16.38
N LYS A 234 2.99 -5.90 -16.84
CA LYS A 234 4.41 -5.93 -17.24
C LYS A 234 4.73 -7.06 -18.21
N PRO A 235 5.93 -7.07 -18.84
CA PRO A 235 6.50 -8.28 -19.43
C PRO A 235 6.68 -9.37 -18.39
N PHE A 236 6.61 -10.63 -18.83
CA PHE A 236 6.88 -11.80 -18.00
C PHE A 236 7.83 -12.74 -18.74
N PHE A 237 8.73 -13.40 -18.01
CA PHE A 237 9.44 -14.55 -18.54
C PHE A 237 8.67 -15.84 -18.27
N HIS A 238 8.86 -16.83 -19.13
CA HIS A 238 8.45 -18.21 -18.90
C HIS A 238 9.57 -19.16 -19.34
N LEU A 239 9.62 -20.37 -18.78
CA LEU A 239 10.64 -21.35 -19.14
C LEU A 239 10.24 -22.11 -20.42
N GLU A 240 11.10 -22.06 -21.45
CA GLU A 240 11.04 -22.96 -22.60
C GLU A 240 12.29 -23.83 -22.62
N ASN A 241 12.13 -25.14 -22.44
CA ASN A 241 13.22 -26.11 -22.37
C ASN A 241 14.29 -25.80 -21.29
N GLY A 242 13.90 -25.08 -20.22
CA GLY A 242 14.78 -24.66 -19.12
C GLY A 242 15.41 -23.27 -19.30
N GLU A 243 15.21 -22.61 -20.44
CA GLU A 243 15.71 -21.26 -20.71
C GLU A 243 14.60 -20.21 -20.52
N PRO A 244 14.89 -19.02 -19.96
CA PRO A 244 13.89 -17.98 -19.73
C PRO A 244 13.61 -17.19 -21.02
N VAL A 245 12.42 -17.39 -21.59
CA VAL A 245 11.93 -16.69 -22.79
C VAL A 245 10.97 -15.57 -22.37
N LEU A 246 11.10 -14.40 -23.01
CA LEU A 246 10.37 -13.20 -22.63
C LEU A 246 9.09 -13.01 -23.44
N ARG A 247 7.99 -12.68 -22.76
CA ARG A 247 6.66 -12.43 -23.32
C ARG A 247 6.21 -10.99 -23.05
N TYR A 248 5.36 -10.46 -23.94
CA TYR A 248 4.81 -9.10 -23.86
C TYR A 248 5.87 -7.99 -23.83
N PHE A 249 6.98 -8.16 -24.58
CA PHE A 249 8.08 -7.22 -24.61
C PHE A 249 8.36 -6.67 -26.03
N PRO A 250 8.55 -5.35 -26.20
CA PRO A 250 8.29 -4.30 -25.20
C PRO A 250 6.81 -4.26 -24.79
N PHE A 251 6.55 -3.82 -23.56
CA PHE A 251 5.21 -3.82 -22.97
C PHE A 251 4.34 -2.73 -23.58
N ASP A 252 3.20 -3.15 -24.13
CA ASP A 252 2.08 -2.30 -24.50
C ASP A 252 0.81 -2.87 -23.83
N PRO A 253 0.25 -2.21 -22.79
CA PRO A 253 -0.95 -2.70 -22.12
C PRO A 253 -2.19 -2.74 -23.04
N ALA A 254 -2.19 -2.03 -24.17
CA ALA A 254 -3.26 -2.10 -25.17
C ALA A 254 -3.13 -3.32 -26.11
N ALA A 255 -1.95 -3.95 -26.17
CA ALA A 255 -1.68 -5.15 -26.97
C ALA A 255 -1.91 -6.46 -26.18
N VAL A 256 -2.07 -6.38 -24.86
CA VAL A 256 -2.21 -7.54 -23.98
C VAL A 256 -3.68 -7.79 -23.62
N ALA A 257 -4.14 -9.02 -23.84
CA ALA A 257 -5.45 -9.47 -23.40
C ALA A 257 -5.48 -9.54 -21.86
N GLN A 258 -6.25 -8.66 -21.24
CA GLN A 258 -6.46 -8.67 -19.79
C GLN A 258 -7.43 -9.79 -19.39
N PRO A 259 -7.34 -10.32 -18.16
CA PRO A 259 -8.39 -11.17 -17.60
C PRO A 259 -9.75 -10.48 -17.73
N ALA A 260 -10.82 -11.25 -17.97
CA ALA A 260 -12.17 -10.72 -17.79
C ALA A 260 -12.30 -10.23 -16.33
N GLU A 261 -12.88 -9.05 -16.11
CA GLU A 261 -12.96 -8.38 -14.80
C GLU A 261 -13.45 -9.34 -13.71
N THR A 262 -12.50 -9.95 -13.02
CA THR A 262 -12.75 -10.68 -11.78
C THR A 262 -12.87 -9.59 -10.74
N THR A 263 -14.08 -9.38 -10.24
CA THR A 263 -14.28 -8.54 -9.06
C THR A 263 -13.34 -9.07 -7.99
N THR A 264 -12.38 -8.25 -7.57
CA THR A 264 -11.46 -8.65 -6.51
C THR A 264 -12.29 -9.10 -5.30
N PRO A 265 -11.83 -10.06 -4.48
CA PRO A 265 -12.56 -10.44 -3.28
C PRO A 265 -12.91 -9.24 -2.37
N SER A 266 -12.14 -8.14 -2.45
CA SER A 266 -12.41 -6.88 -1.74
C SER A 266 -13.65 -6.09 -2.25
N ASP A 267 -14.08 -6.29 -3.50
CA ASP A 267 -15.31 -5.72 -4.06
C ASP A 267 -16.52 -6.66 -3.96
N ASN A 268 -16.31 -7.93 -3.56
CA ASN A 268 -17.39 -8.94 -3.46
C ASN A 268 -18.26 -8.86 -2.18
N THR A 269 -18.28 -7.72 -1.48
CA THR A 269 -19.43 -7.40 -0.61
C THR A 269 -20.61 -6.95 -1.49
N GLY A 270 -21.48 -7.91 -1.83
CA GLY A 270 -22.50 -7.78 -2.89
C GLY A 270 -23.29 -6.46 -2.93
N ASP A 271 -23.05 -5.70 -4.01
CA ASP A 271 -23.86 -4.66 -4.67
C ASP A 271 -24.84 -3.83 -3.82
N SER A 272 -24.43 -3.49 -2.61
CA SER A 272 -25.18 -2.63 -1.70
C SER A 272 -24.23 -1.78 -0.87
N ARG A 273 -23.54 -0.85 -1.57
CA ARG A 273 -22.79 0.24 -0.92
C ARG A 273 -23.67 0.83 0.19
N PRO A 274 -23.24 0.80 1.46
CA PRO A 274 -24.09 1.22 2.56
C PRO A 274 -24.64 2.62 2.36
N VAL A 275 -25.88 2.87 2.80
CA VAL A 275 -26.63 4.10 2.51
C VAL A 275 -25.87 5.38 2.89
N LEU A 276 -25.00 5.31 3.91
CA LEU A 276 -24.22 6.46 4.37
C LEU A 276 -22.78 6.49 3.83
N SER A 277 -22.38 5.59 2.93
CA SER A 277 -21.02 5.60 2.33
C SER A 277 -20.57 6.96 1.74
N PRO A 278 -21.45 7.83 1.17
CA PRO A 278 -21.05 9.20 0.81
C PRO A 278 -20.67 10.08 2.01
N VAL A 279 -21.20 9.79 3.20
CA VAL A 279 -20.87 10.47 4.47
C VAL A 279 -19.47 10.07 4.94
N ALA A 280 -19.10 8.78 4.90
CA ALA A 280 -17.72 8.37 5.19
C ALA A 280 -16.72 9.01 4.22
N ALA A 281 -17.02 9.06 2.91
CA ALA A 281 -16.18 9.73 1.92
C ALA A 281 -16.06 11.24 2.20
N TRP A 282 -17.18 11.92 2.51
CA TRP A 282 -17.18 13.33 2.88
C TRP A 282 -16.39 13.59 4.17
N LEU A 283 -16.55 12.75 5.19
CA LEU A 283 -15.81 12.85 6.45
C LEU A 283 -14.32 12.60 6.26
N LYS A 284 -13.91 11.66 5.40
CA LYS A 284 -12.50 11.48 5.00
C LYS A 284 -11.92 12.75 4.40
N GLN A 285 -12.63 13.34 3.43
CA GLN A 285 -12.16 14.53 2.72
C GLN A 285 -12.15 15.79 3.61
N HIS A 286 -13.13 15.93 4.52
CA HIS A 286 -13.37 17.19 5.22
C HIS A 286 -13.13 17.18 6.74
N SER A 287 -12.97 16.02 7.39
CA SER A 287 -12.65 15.92 8.83
C SER A 287 -11.25 15.34 9.05
N ALA A 288 -10.45 16.04 9.85
CA ALA A 288 -9.17 15.57 10.37
C ALA A 288 -9.38 14.59 11.53
N LEU A 289 -10.37 14.86 12.40
CA LEU A 289 -10.73 13.97 13.49
C LEU A 289 -11.16 12.59 12.99
N TYR A 290 -11.92 12.52 11.89
CA TYR A 290 -12.29 11.25 11.26
C TYR A 290 -11.07 10.46 10.78
N ARG A 291 -10.15 11.10 10.04
CA ARG A 291 -8.92 10.45 9.54
C ARG A 291 -7.97 10.02 10.67
N PHE A 292 -7.95 10.76 11.77
CA PHE A 292 -7.18 10.40 12.98
C PHE A 292 -7.82 9.25 13.77
N ALA A 293 -9.14 9.32 14.01
CA ALA A 293 -9.85 8.36 14.85
C ALA A 293 -10.19 7.04 14.13
N GLY A 294 -10.37 7.06 12.82
CA GLY A 294 -10.76 5.88 12.02
C GLY A 294 -9.80 4.69 12.18
N PRO A 295 -8.49 4.84 11.92
CA PRO A 295 -7.51 3.78 12.13
C PRO A 295 -7.43 3.31 13.58
N ALA A 296 -7.50 4.24 14.55
CA ALA A 296 -7.46 3.91 15.97
C ALA A 296 -8.70 3.12 16.43
N LEU A 297 -9.89 3.41 15.87
CA LEU A 297 -11.12 2.66 16.10
C LEU A 297 -11.04 1.26 15.47
N ALA A 298 -10.51 1.14 14.25
CA ALA A 298 -10.34 -0.15 13.58
C ALA A 298 -9.40 -1.09 14.34
N GLY A 299 -8.29 -0.57 14.90
CA GLY A 299 -7.37 -1.35 15.72
C GLY A 299 -7.84 -1.60 17.16
N GLY A 300 -8.48 -0.62 17.80
CA GLY A 300 -8.85 -0.67 19.23
C GLY A 300 -10.25 -1.18 19.54
N ALA A 301 -11.16 -1.19 18.57
CA ALA A 301 -12.56 -1.62 18.72
C ALA A 301 -13.09 -2.23 17.40
N PRO A 302 -12.54 -3.37 16.93
CA PRO A 302 -12.80 -3.90 15.60
C PRO A 302 -14.29 -4.19 15.31
N ASP A 303 -15.06 -4.68 16.28
CA ASP A 303 -16.50 -4.93 16.08
C ASP A 303 -17.33 -3.65 15.95
N LEU A 304 -16.93 -2.58 16.66
CA LEU A 304 -17.53 -1.27 16.49
C LEU A 304 -17.16 -0.68 15.13
N ALA A 305 -15.89 -0.82 14.71
CA ALA A 305 -15.43 -0.38 13.41
C ALA A 305 -16.17 -1.10 12.27
N ARG A 306 -16.33 -2.42 12.36
CA ARG A 306 -17.11 -3.23 11.41
C ARG A 306 -18.57 -2.77 11.36
N SER A 307 -19.21 -2.59 12.52
CA SER A 307 -20.59 -2.07 12.59
C SER A 307 -20.76 -0.64 12.05
N LEU A 308 -19.74 0.20 12.13
CA LEU A 308 -19.72 1.52 11.50
C LEU A 308 -19.53 1.42 9.98
N ALA A 309 -18.65 0.53 9.51
CA ALA A 309 -18.42 0.31 8.08
C ALA A 309 -19.64 -0.32 7.38
N ASP A 310 -20.31 -1.29 8.02
CA ASP A 310 -21.59 -1.88 7.56
C ASP A 310 -22.67 -0.82 7.34
N ARG A 311 -22.61 0.28 8.10
CA ARG A 311 -23.53 1.44 7.98
C ARG A 311 -23.04 2.50 7.00
N GLY A 312 -21.81 2.41 6.52
CA GLY A 312 -21.15 3.43 5.69
C GLY A 312 -20.63 4.64 6.46
N LEU A 313 -20.41 4.51 7.77
CA LEU A 313 -19.88 5.54 8.65
C LEU A 313 -18.38 5.39 8.93
N LEU A 314 -17.75 4.32 8.44
CA LEU A 314 -16.31 4.10 8.40
C LEU A 314 -15.95 3.47 7.05
N GLU A 315 -14.72 3.66 6.57
CA GLU A 315 -14.28 2.98 5.34
C GLU A 315 -13.95 1.51 5.61
N ARG A 316 -14.53 0.58 4.83
CA ARG A 316 -14.23 -0.87 4.94
C ARG A 316 -12.74 -1.17 4.79
N GLY A 317 -12.01 -0.46 3.94
CA GLY A 317 -10.56 -0.60 3.77
C GLY A 317 -9.71 -0.24 4.99
N LEU A 318 -10.30 0.21 6.11
CA LEU A 318 -9.63 0.33 7.41
C LEU A 318 -9.75 -0.93 8.27
N LEU A 319 -10.66 -1.84 7.93
CA LEU A 319 -10.89 -3.10 8.66
C LEU A 319 -9.86 -4.17 8.28
N ARG A 320 -9.60 -5.08 9.22
CA ARG A 320 -8.85 -6.32 8.97
C ARG A 320 -9.82 -7.51 8.96
N GLY A 321 -9.47 -8.55 8.21
CA GLY A 321 -10.27 -9.78 8.11
C GLY A 321 -11.69 -9.55 7.58
N ASP A 322 -11.90 -8.59 6.68
CA ASP A 322 -13.18 -8.37 5.96
C ASP A 322 -13.17 -9.08 4.58
N THR A 323 -12.35 -10.13 4.45
CA THR A 323 -12.24 -11.06 3.32
C THR A 323 -13.12 -12.29 3.54
N SER A 324 -13.41 -13.07 2.50
CA SER A 324 -14.21 -14.29 2.66
C SER A 324 -13.48 -15.34 3.53
N ASP A 325 -14.25 -16.17 4.25
CA ASP A 325 -13.73 -17.25 5.10
C ASP A 325 -12.89 -18.30 4.34
N GLU A 326 -12.97 -18.31 3.00
CA GLU A 326 -12.24 -19.18 2.08
C GLU A 326 -10.99 -18.52 1.47
N TYR A 327 -10.77 -17.21 1.67
CA TYR A 327 -9.67 -16.47 1.05
C TYR A 327 -8.32 -16.78 1.70
N ILE A 328 -7.30 -16.98 0.86
CA ILE A 328 -5.90 -17.08 1.25
C ILE A 328 -5.13 -16.04 0.43
N PRO A 329 -4.43 -15.09 1.08
CA PRO A 329 -3.61 -14.12 0.36
C PRO A 329 -2.50 -14.82 -0.43
N VAL A 330 -2.40 -14.53 -1.73
CA VAL A 330 -1.43 -15.13 -2.66
C VAL A 330 0.00 -15.03 -2.09
N ALA A 331 0.38 -13.86 -1.57
CA ALA A 331 1.67 -13.57 -0.97
C ALA A 331 2.12 -14.52 0.15
N TYR A 332 1.20 -15.27 0.79
CA TYR A 332 1.59 -16.28 1.79
C TYR A 332 1.88 -17.67 1.20
N GLY A 333 1.55 -17.92 -0.07
CA GLY A 333 1.76 -19.21 -0.73
C GLY A 333 3.21 -19.70 -0.72
N VAL A 334 4.20 -18.79 -0.70
CA VAL A 334 5.63 -19.11 -0.58
C VAL A 334 6.00 -19.83 0.72
N TYR A 335 5.24 -19.61 1.80
CA TYR A 335 5.44 -20.27 3.10
C TYR A 335 4.74 -21.63 3.20
N ARG A 336 3.90 -21.99 2.22
CA ARG A 336 3.10 -23.22 2.27
C ARG A 336 3.97 -24.45 2.08
N ALA A 337 3.84 -25.45 2.95
CA ALA A 337 4.59 -26.69 2.88
C ALA A 337 3.64 -27.89 2.63
N PRO A 338 3.74 -28.60 1.48
CA PRO A 338 4.55 -28.28 0.31
C PRO A 338 3.98 -27.08 -0.48
N LEU A 339 4.82 -26.47 -1.32
CA LEU A 339 4.42 -25.49 -2.33
C LEU A 339 3.36 -26.07 -3.29
N SER A 340 2.60 -25.20 -3.95
CA SER A 340 1.82 -25.58 -5.14
C SER A 340 2.71 -25.63 -6.38
N ASP A 341 2.15 -26.15 -7.48
CA ASP A 341 2.84 -26.24 -8.77
C ASP A 341 3.24 -24.83 -9.28
N ASP A 342 2.35 -23.84 -9.19
CA ASP A 342 2.64 -22.45 -9.62
C ASP A 342 3.80 -21.82 -8.84
N TRP A 343 3.87 -22.04 -7.52
CA TRP A 343 4.98 -21.59 -6.68
C TRP A 343 6.27 -22.37 -6.96
N THR A 344 6.18 -23.65 -7.29
CA THR A 344 7.34 -24.47 -7.67
C THR A 344 7.93 -23.99 -9.00
N ASN A 345 7.07 -23.74 -10.00
CA ASN A 345 7.45 -23.20 -11.31
C ASN A 345 8.04 -21.78 -11.19
N SER A 346 7.47 -20.94 -10.31
CA SER A 346 7.97 -19.61 -9.96
C SER A 346 9.40 -19.65 -9.41
N VAL A 347 9.68 -20.57 -8.47
CA VAL A 347 11.03 -20.76 -7.90
C VAL A 347 12.02 -21.24 -8.96
N GLU A 348 11.61 -22.15 -9.85
CA GLU A 348 12.46 -22.63 -10.95
C GLU A 348 12.81 -21.50 -11.94
N LEU A 349 11.81 -20.74 -12.37
CA LEU A 349 11.99 -19.56 -13.23
C LEU A 349 12.92 -18.53 -12.59
N THR A 350 12.73 -18.23 -11.30
CA THR A 350 13.57 -17.32 -10.53
C THR A 350 15.03 -17.78 -10.52
N GLY A 351 15.28 -19.08 -10.44
CA GLY A 351 16.62 -19.65 -10.58
C GLY A 351 17.28 -19.39 -11.94
N ALA A 352 16.50 -19.50 -13.03
CA ALA A 352 16.99 -19.18 -14.37
C ALA A 352 17.27 -17.67 -14.53
N LEU A 353 16.40 -16.81 -13.99
CA LEU A 353 16.58 -15.35 -13.99
C LEU A 353 17.83 -14.91 -13.22
N ILE A 354 18.11 -15.51 -12.06
CA ILE A 354 19.35 -15.31 -11.29
C ILE A 354 20.58 -15.75 -12.10
N GLY A 355 20.47 -16.86 -12.83
CA GLY A 355 21.50 -17.34 -13.76
C GLY A 355 21.83 -16.32 -14.86
N GLU A 356 20.80 -15.75 -15.47
CA GLU A 356 20.91 -14.69 -16.48
C GLU A 356 21.43 -13.37 -15.91
N MET A 357 21.02 -12.98 -14.70
CA MET A 357 21.53 -11.80 -14.02
C MET A 357 23.03 -11.91 -13.75
N ARG A 358 23.52 -13.11 -13.37
CA ARG A 358 24.95 -13.40 -13.22
C ARG A 358 25.70 -13.29 -14.54
N THR A 359 25.11 -13.77 -15.64
CA THR A 359 25.68 -13.62 -17.00
C THR A 359 25.77 -12.16 -17.39
N GLN A 360 24.71 -11.37 -17.17
CA GLN A 360 24.67 -9.94 -17.47
C GLN A 360 25.67 -9.14 -16.63
N ALA A 361 25.74 -9.36 -15.31
CA ALA A 361 26.72 -8.71 -14.43
C ALA A 361 28.16 -8.96 -14.93
N LYS A 362 28.48 -10.21 -15.30
CA LYS A 362 29.77 -10.57 -15.87
C LYS A 362 30.05 -9.89 -17.23
N MET A 363 29.03 -9.70 -18.08
CA MET A 363 29.17 -8.96 -19.34
C MET A 363 29.46 -7.46 -19.11
N LEU A 364 28.98 -6.89 -17.99
CA LEU A 364 29.31 -5.54 -17.56
C LEU A 364 30.70 -5.42 -16.90
N GLY A 365 31.40 -6.54 -16.68
CA GLY A 365 32.67 -6.60 -15.95
C GLY A 365 32.51 -6.66 -14.42
N ALA A 366 31.28 -6.77 -13.92
CA ALA A 366 30.96 -6.77 -12.49
C ALA A 366 30.90 -8.18 -11.89
N SER A 367 31.12 -8.26 -10.58
CA SER A 367 30.71 -9.42 -9.78
C SER A 367 29.20 -9.36 -9.48
N LEU A 368 28.61 -10.49 -9.06
CA LEU A 368 27.24 -10.55 -8.51
C LEU A 368 27.28 -11.13 -7.09
N ALA A 369 26.59 -10.46 -6.17
CA ALA A 369 26.29 -10.95 -4.82
C ALA A 369 24.82 -10.67 -4.49
N ALA A 370 24.29 -11.28 -3.43
CA ALA A 370 22.90 -11.12 -3.02
C ALA A 370 22.74 -10.87 -1.50
N VAL A 371 21.61 -10.29 -1.12
CA VAL A 371 21.14 -10.13 0.26
C VAL A 371 19.70 -10.59 0.29
N ILE A 372 19.37 -11.53 1.20
CA ILE A 372 18.00 -12.00 1.41
C ILE A 372 17.33 -11.06 2.40
N VAL A 373 16.32 -10.35 1.92
CA VAL A 373 15.47 -9.41 2.67
C VAL A 373 14.48 -10.19 3.56
N THR A 374 14.13 -9.60 4.70
CA THR A 374 13.29 -10.22 5.74
C THR A 374 11.83 -9.82 5.61
N ALA A 375 10.90 -10.73 5.95
CA ALA A 375 9.49 -10.40 6.15
C ALA A 375 9.17 -10.19 7.64
N PRO A 376 8.25 -9.27 8.01
CA PRO A 376 7.88 -9.07 9.41
C PRO A 376 7.26 -10.32 10.05
N GLU A 377 6.59 -11.19 9.28
CA GLU A 377 6.08 -12.48 9.75
C GLU A 377 7.18 -13.44 10.21
N GLN A 378 8.40 -13.34 9.66
CA GLN A 378 9.53 -14.20 10.02
C GLN A 378 10.31 -13.67 11.23
N VAL A 379 10.25 -12.36 11.47
CA VAL A 379 10.99 -11.64 12.53
C VAL A 379 10.18 -11.57 13.83
N TYR A 380 8.84 -11.47 13.77
CA TYR A 380 7.97 -11.36 14.95
C TYR A 380 6.92 -12.49 14.97
N PRO A 381 7.03 -13.49 15.86
CA PRO A 381 6.09 -14.62 15.90
C PRO A 381 4.61 -14.22 16.00
N ASP A 382 4.29 -13.19 16.78
CA ASP A 382 2.93 -12.66 16.94
C ASP A 382 2.30 -12.20 15.61
N ARG A 383 3.11 -11.80 14.62
CA ARG A 383 2.63 -11.38 13.29
C ARG A 383 2.05 -12.53 12.54
N TRP A 384 2.73 -13.68 12.53
CA TRP A 384 2.25 -14.85 11.83
C TRP A 384 0.94 -15.36 12.44
N GLN A 385 0.85 -15.40 13.77
CA GLN A 385 -0.41 -15.75 14.44
C GLN A 385 -1.54 -14.78 14.04
N GLN A 386 -1.27 -13.47 13.98
CA GLN A 386 -2.25 -12.49 13.52
C GLN A 386 -2.71 -12.75 12.07
N ARG A 387 -1.82 -13.21 11.16
CA ARG A 387 -2.21 -13.56 9.78
C ARG A 387 -3.11 -14.79 9.73
N LEU A 388 -2.86 -15.80 10.57
CA LEU A 388 -3.73 -16.98 10.69
C LEU A 388 -5.11 -16.61 11.27
N ASP A 389 -5.14 -15.74 12.27
CA ASP A 389 -6.38 -15.24 12.89
C ASP A 389 -7.19 -14.37 11.90
N ASP A 390 -6.52 -13.54 11.10
CA ASP A 390 -7.13 -12.70 10.05
C ASP A 390 -7.60 -13.50 8.81
N ASN A 391 -7.11 -14.73 8.59
CA ASN A 391 -7.40 -15.55 7.39
C ASN A 391 -7.66 -17.03 7.74
N PRO A 392 -8.86 -17.40 8.23
CA PRO A 392 -9.15 -18.75 8.75
C PRO A 392 -8.89 -19.91 7.77
N ALA A 393 -9.05 -19.69 6.46
CA ALA A 393 -8.72 -20.67 5.42
C ALA A 393 -7.27 -21.16 5.47
N MET A 394 -6.33 -20.34 5.97
CA MET A 394 -4.93 -20.73 6.10
C MET A 394 -4.72 -21.90 7.07
N ALA A 395 -5.64 -22.15 8.01
CA ALA A 395 -5.57 -23.29 8.92
C ALA A 395 -5.67 -24.67 8.22
N ALA A 396 -6.05 -24.71 6.94
CA ALA A 396 -6.09 -25.94 6.14
C ALA A 396 -4.70 -26.43 5.68
N TYR A 397 -3.63 -25.66 5.89
CA TYR A 397 -2.29 -25.93 5.36
C TYR A 397 -1.20 -25.93 6.44
N THR A 398 -0.07 -26.56 6.13
CA THR A 398 1.17 -26.45 6.93
C THR A 398 2.00 -25.29 6.38
N TRP A 399 2.65 -24.56 7.28
CA TRP A 399 3.40 -23.35 6.96
C TRP A 399 4.81 -23.42 7.56
N ASP A 400 5.82 -23.07 6.77
CA ASP A 400 7.22 -23.01 7.14
C ASP A 400 7.74 -21.59 6.84
N LEU A 401 7.97 -20.82 7.91
CA LEU A 401 8.37 -19.42 7.82
C LEU A 401 9.79 -19.22 7.28
N GLU A 402 10.63 -20.25 7.26
CA GLU A 402 12.01 -20.18 6.77
C GLU A 402 12.17 -20.80 5.38
N GLN A 403 11.15 -21.50 4.87
CA GLN A 403 11.15 -22.05 3.52
C GLN A 403 11.56 -21.03 2.44
N PRO A 404 11.05 -19.78 2.42
CA PRO A 404 11.41 -18.83 1.36
C PRO A 404 12.90 -18.46 1.35
N ASN A 405 13.50 -18.23 2.53
CA ASN A 405 14.94 -17.94 2.66
C ASN A 405 15.78 -19.15 2.24
N ARG A 406 15.37 -20.37 2.61
CA ARG A 406 16.08 -21.59 2.20
C ARG A 406 16.00 -21.84 0.69
N LEU A 407 14.87 -21.51 0.05
CA LEU A 407 14.73 -21.57 -1.41
C LEU A 407 15.64 -20.55 -2.10
N ALA A 408 15.66 -19.29 -1.65
CA ALA A 408 16.53 -18.25 -2.18
C ALA A 408 18.03 -18.60 -2.00
N ALA A 409 18.42 -19.04 -0.79
CA ALA A 409 19.77 -19.49 -0.47
C ALA A 409 20.23 -20.65 -1.38
N ASP A 410 19.37 -21.65 -1.62
CA ASP A 410 19.68 -22.76 -2.52
C ASP A 410 19.84 -22.31 -3.98
N LEU A 411 19.04 -21.35 -4.46
CA LEU A 411 19.24 -20.74 -5.78
C LEU A 411 20.59 -20.02 -5.90
N PHE A 412 20.96 -19.21 -4.90
CA PHE A 412 22.27 -18.52 -4.90
C PHE A 412 23.44 -19.51 -4.81
N LEU A 413 23.34 -20.55 -3.98
CA LEU A 413 24.34 -21.63 -3.92
C LEU A 413 24.49 -22.36 -5.25
N ARG A 414 23.39 -22.76 -5.89
CA ARG A 414 23.39 -23.39 -7.23
C ARG A 414 23.97 -22.46 -8.31
N ALA A 415 23.73 -21.16 -8.21
CA ALA A 415 24.31 -20.15 -9.09
C ALA A 415 25.76 -19.76 -8.75
N GLY A 416 26.34 -20.27 -7.65
CA GLY A 416 27.68 -19.88 -7.18
C GLY A 416 27.79 -18.40 -6.78
N ILE A 417 26.68 -17.81 -6.34
CA ILE A 417 26.56 -16.41 -5.89
C ILE A 417 26.77 -16.38 -4.38
N ARG A 418 27.62 -15.46 -3.91
CA ARG A 418 27.79 -15.18 -2.47
C ARG A 418 26.59 -14.39 -1.99
N TYR A 419 25.98 -14.80 -0.88
CA TYR A 419 24.81 -14.15 -0.33
C TYR A 419 24.88 -13.98 1.19
N LEU A 420 24.15 -12.99 1.70
CA LEU A 420 23.85 -12.79 3.12
C LEU A 420 22.37 -13.10 3.38
N ASP A 421 22.05 -13.87 4.42
CA ASP A 421 20.68 -13.91 4.96
C ASP A 421 20.58 -12.95 6.15
N LEU A 422 19.71 -11.95 6.05
CA LEU A 422 19.49 -10.97 7.12
C LEU A 422 18.62 -11.51 8.27
N LEU A 423 17.89 -12.60 8.08
CA LEU A 423 16.91 -13.09 9.04
C LEU A 423 17.48 -13.39 10.44
N PRO A 424 18.68 -14.02 10.59
CA PRO A 424 19.29 -14.24 11.90
C PRO A 424 19.57 -12.93 12.65
N ALA A 425 20.19 -11.95 11.99
CA ALA A 425 20.54 -10.66 12.59
C ALA A 425 19.29 -9.83 12.95
N PHE A 426 18.26 -9.88 12.11
CA PHE A 426 16.97 -9.22 12.38
C PHE A 426 16.25 -9.85 13.58
N ARG A 427 16.24 -11.19 13.70
CA ARG A 427 15.66 -11.87 14.86
C ARG A 427 16.40 -11.54 16.15
N GLU A 428 17.73 -11.65 16.17
CA GLU A 428 18.54 -11.30 17.36
C GLU A 428 18.28 -9.86 17.82
N ARG A 429 18.28 -8.90 16.89
CA ARG A 429 18.05 -7.49 17.22
C ARG A 429 16.60 -7.20 17.61
N ALA A 430 15.62 -7.92 17.08
CA ALA A 430 14.21 -7.83 17.48
C ALA A 430 13.95 -8.46 18.86
N GLU A 431 14.59 -9.59 19.19
CA GLU A 431 14.56 -10.22 20.51
C GLU A 431 15.19 -9.31 21.58
N ALA A 432 16.21 -8.52 21.22
CA ALA A 432 16.75 -7.44 22.04
C ALA A 432 15.82 -6.22 22.20
N GLY A 433 14.61 -6.26 21.62
CA GLY A 433 13.55 -5.25 21.80
C GLY A 433 13.51 -4.16 20.74
N ALA A 434 14.30 -4.23 19.67
CA ALA A 434 14.23 -3.27 18.57
C ALA A 434 12.99 -3.51 17.69
N LEU A 435 12.31 -2.43 17.29
CA LEU A 435 11.32 -2.48 16.23
C LEU A 435 12.03 -2.23 14.90
N LEU A 436 12.20 -3.29 14.10
CA LEU A 436 12.88 -3.26 12.81
C LEU A 436 11.93 -3.13 11.61
N HIS A 437 10.67 -3.57 11.73
CA HIS A 437 9.63 -3.35 10.71
C HIS A 437 8.50 -2.46 11.24
N LEU A 438 7.90 -1.68 10.36
CA LEU A 438 6.72 -0.86 10.63
C LEU A 438 5.53 -1.74 11.02
N ARG A 439 4.61 -1.18 11.82
CA ARG A 439 3.58 -1.98 12.47
C ARG A 439 2.37 -2.28 11.60
N HIS A 440 2.10 -1.50 10.55
CA HIS A 440 0.97 -1.71 9.64
C HIS A 440 1.42 -1.85 8.18
N ASP A 441 2.35 -1.01 7.74
CA ASP A 441 2.91 -1.06 6.37
C ASP A 441 3.88 -2.25 6.15
N GLY A 442 4.62 -2.66 7.19
CA GLY A 442 5.43 -3.89 7.17
C GLY A 442 6.84 -3.77 6.58
N HIS A 443 7.17 -2.69 5.86
CA HIS A 443 8.55 -2.39 5.45
C HIS A 443 9.46 -2.10 6.65
N TRP A 444 10.77 -2.00 6.41
CA TRP A 444 11.73 -1.65 7.45
C TRP A 444 11.47 -0.25 8.04
N THR A 445 11.78 -0.14 9.33
CA THR A 445 11.96 1.14 10.03
C THR A 445 13.39 1.66 9.77
N PRO A 446 13.72 2.92 10.12
CA PRO A 446 15.12 3.39 10.06
C PRO A 446 16.13 2.49 10.78
N ALA A 447 15.73 1.78 11.84
CA ALA A 447 16.58 0.83 12.55
C ALA A 447 16.75 -0.51 11.81
N GLY A 448 15.75 -0.92 11.01
CA GLY A 448 15.85 -2.08 10.13
C GLY A 448 16.72 -1.79 8.90
N GLU A 449 16.50 -0.64 8.26
CA GLU A 449 17.30 -0.13 7.14
C GLU A 449 18.78 -0.04 7.53
N GLN A 450 19.08 0.58 8.70
CA GLN A 450 20.43 0.68 9.24
C GLN A 450 21.04 -0.71 9.50
N LEU A 451 20.31 -1.64 10.12
CA LEU A 451 20.81 -3.00 10.39
C LEU A 451 21.13 -3.75 9.09
N ALA A 452 20.29 -3.63 8.07
CA ALA A 452 20.53 -4.21 6.76
C ALA A 452 21.79 -3.62 6.12
N GLY A 453 21.97 -2.29 6.15
CA GLY A 453 23.17 -1.61 5.62
C GLY A 453 24.45 -2.02 6.36
N GLU A 454 24.41 -2.08 7.69
CA GLU A 454 25.54 -2.48 8.55
C GLU A 454 25.97 -3.93 8.29
N ALA A 455 25.04 -4.88 8.38
CA ALA A 455 25.33 -6.30 8.17
C ALA A 455 25.77 -6.59 6.72
N THR A 456 25.19 -5.89 5.74
CA THR A 456 25.61 -6.02 4.34
C THR A 456 27.02 -5.50 4.12
N ALA A 457 27.39 -4.36 4.71
CA ALA A 457 28.75 -3.84 4.60
C ALA A 457 29.80 -4.81 5.16
N GLU A 458 29.51 -5.39 6.33
CA GLU A 458 30.37 -6.38 6.99
C GLU A 458 30.52 -7.65 6.13
N PHE A 459 29.41 -8.19 5.61
CA PHE A 459 29.43 -9.28 4.63
C PHE A 459 30.27 -8.96 3.39
N LEU A 460 30.13 -7.77 2.80
CA LEU A 460 30.89 -7.41 1.60
C LEU A 460 32.40 -7.32 1.86
N VAL A 461 32.81 -6.85 3.03
CA VAL A 461 34.22 -6.84 3.45
C VAL A 461 34.71 -8.26 3.72
N GLU A 462 34.05 -9.03 4.59
CA GLU A 462 34.43 -10.40 4.92
C GLU A 462 34.54 -11.32 3.69
N GLN A 463 33.67 -11.10 2.69
CA GLN A 463 33.68 -11.86 1.46
C GLN A 463 34.63 -11.32 0.39
N ASN A 464 35.44 -10.28 0.64
CA ASN A 464 36.30 -9.68 -0.39
C ASN A 464 35.48 -9.29 -1.66
N LEU A 465 34.32 -8.67 -1.45
CA LEU A 465 33.42 -8.16 -2.51
C LEU A 465 33.59 -6.65 -2.74
N VAL A 466 34.31 -5.96 -1.85
CA VAL A 466 34.76 -4.56 -1.98
C VAL A 466 36.28 -4.48 -1.80
N PRO A 467 36.96 -3.40 -2.24
CA PRO A 467 38.39 -3.25 -2.07
C PRO A 467 38.79 -3.06 -0.59
N GLU A 468 39.42 -4.06 0.03
CA GLU A 468 39.97 -3.96 1.39
C GLU A 468 41.08 -2.89 1.51
N GLN A 469 41.39 -2.43 2.74
CA GLN A 469 42.46 -1.46 3.03
C GLN A 469 43.87 -2.06 3.09
#